data_AF-A0AAJ6LFN3-F1
#
_entry.id   AF-A0AAJ6LFN3-F1
#
_cell.length_a   1.000
_cell.length_b   1.000
_cell.length_c   1.000
_cell.angle_alpha   90.00
_cell.angle_beta   90.00
_cell.angle_gamma   90.00
#
_symmetry.space_group_name_H-M   'P 1'
#
loop_
_entity.id
_entity.type
_entity.pdbx_description
1 polymer ?
#
loop_
_entity_poly.entity_id
_entity_poly.type
_entity_poly.pdbx_seq_one_letter_code
_entity_poly.pdbx_strand_id
1 'polypeptide(L)'
;MSLWSVIVWFQALLQKIQQKFELKNRPLTEAEKKLASSIFGNSLNTDSVRIIAHRAVLPHYAISPNGHVYFNIKDWCENFADQPIHQQAWLIHELTHVWQIQQGLAVVRKALFNRQYRYALKQGKQFLSYGIEQQAQMVQDYFLKKHYGEDCSAYEQCIPFVAHKASF
;
A
#
# COMPACT_ATOMS: atom_id res chain seq x y z
N MET A 1 -19.28 28.33 -17.90
CA MET A 1 -18.28 27.51 -17.16
C MET A 1 -18.71 26.07 -17.26
N SER A 2 -17.85 25.16 -17.75
CA SER A 2 -18.27 23.76 -17.93
C SER A 2 -18.31 23.03 -16.58
N LEU A 3 -19.16 22.01 -16.47
CA LEU A 3 -19.23 21.11 -15.30
C LEU A 3 -17.85 20.51 -14.96
N TRP A 4 -17.05 20.29 -16.01
CA TRP A 4 -15.66 19.83 -15.94
C TRP A 4 -14.73 20.83 -15.25
N SER A 5 -14.85 22.13 -15.56
CA SER A 5 -14.07 23.16 -14.87
C SER A 5 -14.41 23.21 -13.38
N VAL A 6 -15.68 23.11 -13.00
CA VAL A 6 -16.11 23.14 -11.59
C VAL A 6 -15.58 21.92 -10.81
N ILE A 7 -15.60 20.72 -11.40
CA ILE A 7 -15.05 19.49 -10.79
C ILE A 7 -13.54 19.61 -10.56
N VAL A 8 -12.79 20.12 -11.55
CA VAL A 8 -11.34 20.34 -11.43
C VAL A 8 -11.02 21.37 -10.34
N TRP A 9 -11.79 22.46 -10.24
CA TRP A 9 -11.64 23.44 -9.16
C TRP A 9 -11.98 22.86 -7.78
N PHE A 10 -13.00 22.00 -7.68
CA PHE A 10 -13.38 21.35 -6.43
C PHE A 10 -12.34 20.33 -5.96
N GLN A 11 -11.78 19.54 -6.89
CA GLN A 11 -10.67 18.62 -6.60
C GLN A 11 -9.41 19.40 -6.19
N ALA A 12 -9.06 20.48 -6.89
CA ALA A 12 -7.92 21.31 -6.54
C ALA A 12 -8.10 22.02 -5.18
N LEU A 13 -9.32 22.40 -4.81
CA LEU A 13 -9.62 22.99 -3.49
C LEU A 13 -9.52 21.96 -2.36
N LEU A 14 -10.06 20.75 -2.56
CA LEU A 14 -9.92 19.65 -1.61
C LEU A 14 -8.45 19.23 -1.44
N GLN A 15 -7.69 19.21 -2.54
CA GLN A 15 -6.25 18.95 -2.54
C GLN A 15 -5.48 20.05 -1.78
N LYS A 16 -5.85 21.33 -1.96
CA LYS A 16 -5.29 22.46 -1.19
C LYS A 16 -5.60 22.39 0.30
N ILE A 17 -6.80 21.94 0.68
CA ILE A 17 -7.18 21.74 2.09
C ILE A 17 -6.43 20.55 2.68
N GLN A 18 -6.29 19.43 1.95
CA GLN A 18 -5.47 18.28 2.34
C GLN A 18 -4.00 18.67 2.55
N GLN A 19 -3.41 19.45 1.65
CA GLN A 19 -2.03 19.95 1.79
C GLN A 19 -1.81 20.77 3.06
N LYS A 20 -2.85 21.44 3.58
CA LYS A 20 -2.74 22.23 4.82
C LYS A 20 -2.55 21.38 6.08
N PHE A 21 -2.83 20.08 6.01
CA PHE A 21 -2.65 19.12 7.10
C PHE A 21 -1.45 18.19 6.88
N GLU A 22 -0.78 18.28 5.72
CA GLU A 22 0.51 17.62 5.47
C GLU A 22 1.60 18.31 6.28
N LEU A 23 2.32 17.51 7.07
CA LEU A 23 3.43 17.96 7.91
C LEU A 23 4.78 17.68 7.25
N LYS A 24 4.87 16.52 6.58
CA LYS A 24 6.03 16.07 5.83
C LYS A 24 5.56 15.34 4.59
N ASN A 25 6.34 15.41 3.52
CA ASN A 25 6.06 14.75 2.26
C ASN A 25 7.38 14.45 1.56
N ARG A 26 7.60 13.17 1.23
CA ARG A 26 8.79 12.72 0.50
C ARG A 26 8.44 11.60 -0.49
N PRO A 27 9.22 11.43 -1.56
CA PRO A 27 9.16 10.19 -2.34
C PRO A 27 9.64 9.00 -1.50
N LEU A 28 9.42 7.79 -2.02
CA LEU A 28 10.10 6.60 -1.50
C LEU A 28 11.62 6.78 -1.62
N THR A 29 12.36 6.36 -0.59
CA THR A 29 13.82 6.27 -0.66
C THR A 29 14.24 5.16 -1.62
N GLU A 30 15.49 5.18 -2.09
CA GLU A 30 16.00 4.09 -2.93
C GLU A 30 16.00 2.73 -2.21
N ALA A 31 16.15 2.72 -0.89
CA ALA A 31 16.04 1.51 -0.08
C ALA A 31 14.58 1.01 -0.02
N GLU A 32 13.60 1.90 0.16
CA GLU A 32 12.18 1.55 0.14
C GLU A 32 11.71 1.11 -1.25
N LYS A 33 12.22 1.72 -2.32
CA LYS A 33 11.95 1.27 -3.68
C LYS A 33 12.46 -0.15 -3.90
N LYS A 34 13.69 -0.46 -3.46
CA LYS A 34 14.24 -1.83 -3.51
C LYS A 34 13.42 -2.81 -2.69
N LEU A 35 13.02 -2.42 -1.47
CA LEU A 35 12.14 -3.20 -0.61
C LEU A 35 10.82 -3.53 -1.32
N ALA A 36 10.16 -2.52 -1.88
CA ALA A 36 8.93 -2.67 -2.65
C ALA A 36 9.15 -3.58 -3.87
N SER A 37 10.17 -3.33 -4.68
CA SER A 37 10.48 -4.14 -5.86
C SER A 37 10.79 -5.60 -5.53
N SER A 38 11.29 -5.91 -4.33
CA SER A 38 11.51 -7.29 -3.88
C SER A 38 10.21 -8.11 -3.68
N ILE A 39 9.07 -7.43 -3.61
CA ILE A 39 7.72 -8.00 -3.41
C ILE A 39 6.83 -7.78 -4.63
N PHE A 40 6.75 -6.54 -5.11
CA PHE A 40 5.86 -6.14 -6.21
C PHE A 40 6.51 -6.28 -7.60
N GLY A 41 7.83 -6.52 -7.68
CA GLY A 41 8.56 -6.49 -8.94
C GLY A 41 8.34 -5.16 -9.67
N ASN A 42 7.95 -5.26 -10.94
CA ASN A 42 7.61 -4.11 -11.80
C ASN A 42 6.11 -3.78 -11.80
N SER A 43 5.29 -4.48 -11.01
CA SER A 43 3.83 -4.29 -11.00
C SER A 43 3.37 -3.04 -10.25
N LEU A 44 4.25 -2.44 -9.45
CA LEU A 44 4.03 -1.20 -8.71
C LEU A 44 4.98 -0.11 -9.25
N ASN A 45 4.40 0.99 -9.74
CA ASN A 45 5.16 2.19 -10.06
C ASN A 45 5.50 2.95 -8.77
N THR A 46 6.69 2.71 -8.24
CA THR A 46 7.19 3.31 -6.99
C THR A 46 7.55 4.79 -7.12
N ASP A 47 7.89 5.27 -8.32
CA ASP A 47 8.28 6.68 -8.54
C ASP A 47 7.12 7.65 -8.36
N SER A 48 5.88 7.17 -8.52
CA SER A 48 4.66 7.96 -8.28
C SER A 48 4.27 8.07 -6.80
N VAL A 49 4.85 7.22 -5.94
CA VAL A 49 4.42 7.07 -4.54
C VAL A 49 5.07 8.12 -3.65
N ARG A 50 4.29 8.64 -2.72
CA ARG A 50 4.77 9.56 -1.68
C ARG A 50 4.44 9.02 -0.30
N ILE A 51 5.33 9.26 0.65
CA ILE A 51 5.17 9.00 2.08
C ILE A 51 4.91 10.34 2.78
N ILE A 52 3.71 10.47 3.36
CA ILE A 52 3.18 11.74 3.84
C ILE A 52 2.87 11.62 5.33
N ALA A 53 3.37 12.55 6.15
CA ALA A 53 2.90 12.71 7.52
C ALA A 53 1.69 13.64 7.51
N HIS A 54 0.54 13.21 8.02
CA HIS A 54 -0.69 13.99 7.91
C HIS A 54 -1.44 14.05 9.25
N ARG A 55 -1.81 15.26 9.67
CA ARG A 55 -2.42 15.52 11.00
C ARG A 55 -3.72 14.76 11.26
N ALA A 56 -4.50 14.47 10.21
CA ALA A 56 -5.79 13.78 10.34
C ALA A 56 -5.67 12.24 10.50
N VAL A 57 -4.47 11.67 10.31
CA VAL A 57 -4.27 10.24 10.52
C VAL A 57 -4.06 10.00 12.02
N LEU A 58 -4.80 9.07 12.61
CA LEU A 58 -4.66 8.72 14.03
C LEU A 58 -3.32 8.00 14.30
N PRO A 59 -2.72 8.12 15.50
CA PRO A 59 -1.53 7.35 15.84
C PRO A 59 -1.74 5.85 15.67
N HIS A 60 -0.74 5.14 15.14
CA HIS A 60 -0.75 3.72 14.82
C HIS A 60 -1.73 3.33 13.70
N TYR A 61 -2.14 4.32 12.90
CA TYR A 61 -2.91 4.11 11.68
C TYR A 61 -2.14 4.68 10.48
N ALA A 62 -2.37 4.04 9.33
CA ALA A 62 -1.99 4.54 8.03
C ALA A 62 -3.17 4.37 7.08
N ILE A 63 -3.18 5.17 6.02
CA ILE A 63 -4.18 5.07 4.95
C ILE A 63 -3.51 5.37 3.61
N SER A 64 -4.00 4.73 2.55
CA SER A 64 -3.48 4.92 1.18
C SER A 64 -4.59 5.17 0.15
N PRO A 65 -5.36 6.28 0.24
CA PRO A 65 -6.60 6.47 -0.52
C PRO A 65 -6.41 6.90 -1.98
N ASN A 66 -5.23 7.38 -2.37
CA ASN A 66 -5.03 8.03 -3.68
C ASN A 66 -3.66 7.71 -4.30
N GLY A 67 -3.07 6.56 -3.96
CA GLY A 67 -1.75 6.15 -4.47
C GLY A 67 -0.57 6.75 -3.70
N HIS A 68 -0.82 7.42 -2.57
CA HIS A 68 0.19 7.84 -1.60
C HIS A 68 -0.11 7.22 -0.25
N VAL A 69 0.92 7.07 0.58
CA VAL A 69 0.79 6.51 1.93
C VAL A 69 0.83 7.64 2.95
N TYR A 70 -0.19 7.70 3.81
CA TYR A 70 -0.33 8.70 4.85
C TYR A 70 -0.18 8.06 6.23
N PHE A 71 0.78 8.55 7.00
CA PHE A 71 1.00 8.16 8.39
C PHE A 71 0.68 9.31 9.34
N ASN A 72 0.41 8.99 10.61
CA ASN A 72 0.55 9.98 11.67
C ASN A 72 2.03 10.39 11.80
N ILE A 73 2.30 11.63 12.20
CA ILE A 73 3.68 12.12 12.40
C ILE A 73 4.50 11.30 13.41
N LYS A 74 3.84 10.63 14.36
CA LYS A 74 4.48 9.75 15.35
C LYS A 74 4.99 8.43 14.76
N ASP A 75 4.34 7.94 13.71
CA ASP A 75 4.66 6.68 13.04
C ASP A 75 5.43 6.89 11.73
N TRP A 76 5.48 8.14 11.26
CA TRP A 76 6.25 8.53 10.08
C TRP A 76 7.75 8.49 10.36
N CYS A 77 8.55 8.01 9.40
CA CYS A 77 10.01 8.04 9.48
C CYS A 77 10.67 8.45 8.15
N GLU A 78 11.95 8.82 8.22
CA GLU A 78 12.74 9.25 7.05
C GLU A 78 13.02 8.08 6.08
N ASN A 79 13.12 6.85 6.60
CA ASN A 79 13.33 5.64 5.81
C ASN A 79 12.77 4.41 6.54
N PHE A 80 11.69 3.83 6.01
CA PHE A 80 11.07 2.62 6.57
C PHE A 80 11.93 1.37 6.36
N ALA A 81 12.78 1.34 5.33
CA ALA A 81 13.66 0.20 5.07
C ALA A 81 14.71 -0.02 6.17
N ASP A 82 15.02 1.00 6.97
CA ASP A 82 15.95 0.91 8.11
C ASP A 82 15.24 0.58 9.43
N GLN A 83 13.90 0.51 9.42
CA GLN A 83 13.11 0.25 10.61
C GLN A 83 13.01 -1.25 10.91
N PRO A 84 12.61 -1.64 12.13
CA PRO A 84 12.30 -3.03 12.45
C PRO A 84 11.32 -3.66 11.45
N ILE A 85 11.43 -4.98 11.28
CA ILE A 85 10.71 -5.71 10.22
C ILE A 85 9.20 -5.49 10.21
N HIS A 86 8.57 -5.28 11.37
CA HIS A 86 7.13 -5.02 11.45
C HIS A 86 6.73 -3.67 10.84
N GLN A 87 7.58 -2.64 10.90
CA GLN A 87 7.32 -1.36 10.24
C GLN A 87 7.57 -1.44 8.73
N GLN A 88 8.57 -2.22 8.30
CA GLN A 88 8.75 -2.55 6.89
C GLN A 88 7.53 -3.29 6.33
N ALA A 89 7.03 -4.28 7.08
CA ALA A 89 5.83 -5.03 6.73
C ALA A 89 4.60 -4.14 6.65
N TRP A 90 4.45 -3.19 7.59
CA TRP A 90 3.37 -2.20 7.55
C TRP A 90 3.45 -1.32 6.29
N LEU A 91 4.64 -0.87 5.89
CA LEU A 91 4.80 -0.17 4.61
C LEU A 91 4.38 -1.06 3.42
N ILE A 92 4.77 -2.34 3.41
CA ILE A 92 4.36 -3.29 2.35
C ILE A 92 2.84 -3.47 2.29
N HIS A 93 2.15 -3.51 3.43
CA HIS A 93 0.69 -3.51 3.49
C HIS A 93 0.11 -2.28 2.78
N GLU A 94 0.57 -1.08 3.15
CA GLU A 94 0.11 0.16 2.55
C GLU A 94 0.44 0.27 1.06
N LEU A 95 1.62 -0.19 0.65
CA LEU A 95 1.99 -0.25 -0.78
C LEU A 95 1.12 -1.24 -1.56
N THR A 96 0.52 -2.24 -0.91
CA THR A 96 -0.48 -3.09 -1.57
C THR A 96 -1.74 -2.30 -1.91
N HIS A 97 -2.17 -1.38 -1.05
CA HIS A 97 -3.28 -0.48 -1.37
C HIS A 97 -2.94 0.48 -2.52
N VAL A 98 -1.71 1.00 -2.55
CA VAL A 98 -1.22 1.78 -3.69
C VAL A 98 -1.25 0.95 -4.97
N TRP A 99 -0.73 -0.29 -4.94
CA TRP A 99 -0.77 -1.20 -6.08
C TRP A 99 -2.21 -1.44 -6.54
N GLN A 100 -3.14 -1.71 -5.62
CA GLN A 100 -4.56 -1.90 -5.94
C GLN A 100 -5.14 -0.69 -6.69
N ILE A 101 -4.84 0.53 -6.25
CA ILE A 101 -5.26 1.76 -6.93
C ILE A 101 -4.65 1.86 -8.34
N GLN A 102 -3.36 1.53 -8.49
CA GLN A 102 -2.68 1.52 -9.80
C GLN A 102 -3.30 0.48 -10.75
N GLN A 103 -3.86 -0.61 -10.23
CA GLN A 103 -4.63 -1.59 -11.02
C GLN A 103 -6.09 -1.17 -11.29
N GLY A 104 -6.51 0.03 -10.85
CA GLY A 104 -7.88 0.52 -11.02
C GLY A 104 -8.90 -0.05 -10.03
N LEU A 105 -8.45 -0.67 -8.94
CA LEU A 105 -9.34 -1.16 -7.88
C LEU A 105 -9.79 0.01 -6.99
N ALA A 106 -11.09 0.17 -6.79
CA ALA A 106 -11.66 1.24 -5.98
C ALA A 106 -11.48 0.96 -4.46
N VAL A 107 -10.33 1.34 -3.90
CA VAL A 107 -9.96 1.11 -2.49
C VAL A 107 -10.75 2.00 -1.51
N VAL A 108 -11.10 3.22 -1.92
CA VAL A 108 -11.46 4.33 -1.00
C VAL A 108 -12.81 4.20 -0.29
N ARG A 109 -13.77 3.42 -0.84
CA ARG A 109 -15.12 3.36 -0.24
C ARG A 109 -15.42 2.13 0.60
N LYS A 110 -14.65 1.04 0.49
CA LYS A 110 -14.93 -0.20 1.25
C LYS A 110 -14.01 -0.40 2.46
N ALA A 111 -12.76 0.03 2.40
CA ALA A 111 -11.77 -0.15 3.48
C ALA A 111 -12.12 0.59 4.78
N LEU A 112 -12.78 1.75 4.69
CA LEU A 112 -13.19 2.53 5.87
C LEU A 112 -14.35 1.91 6.66
N PHE A 113 -15.14 1.03 6.04
CA PHE A 113 -16.38 0.53 6.63
C PHE A 113 -16.35 -0.95 7.04
N ASN A 114 -15.37 -1.75 6.59
CA ASN A 114 -15.31 -3.16 6.97
C ASN A 114 -13.87 -3.73 6.91
N ARG A 115 -13.12 -3.57 8.00
CA ARG A 115 -11.73 -4.03 8.12
C ARG A 115 -11.66 -5.48 8.62
N GLN A 116 -11.98 -6.43 7.75
CA GLN A 116 -11.77 -7.84 8.05
C GLN A 116 -10.36 -8.27 7.66
N TYR A 117 -9.45 -8.26 8.63
CA TYR A 117 -8.05 -8.68 8.44
C TYR A 117 -7.88 -10.20 8.40
N ARG A 118 -8.78 -10.96 9.04
CA ARG A 118 -8.70 -12.42 9.09
C ARG A 118 -9.06 -13.01 7.72
N TYR A 119 -8.20 -13.87 7.20
CA TYR A 119 -8.44 -14.66 6.01
C TYR A 119 -7.91 -16.09 6.23
N ALA A 120 -8.28 -16.99 5.33
CA ALA A 120 -7.67 -18.30 5.21
C ALA A 120 -7.29 -18.50 3.76
N LEU A 121 -6.03 -18.87 3.50
CA LEU A 121 -5.60 -19.27 2.16
C LEU A 121 -6.38 -20.52 1.76
N LYS A 122 -7.15 -20.41 0.69
CA LYS A 122 -7.88 -21.53 0.10
C LYS A 122 -7.27 -21.87 -1.25
N GLN A 123 -6.93 -23.13 -1.44
CA GLN A 123 -6.42 -23.63 -2.73
C GLN A 123 -7.41 -23.29 -3.85
N GLY A 124 -6.90 -22.76 -4.96
CA GLY A 124 -7.71 -22.36 -6.12
C GLY A 124 -8.49 -21.04 -5.95
N LYS A 125 -8.54 -20.46 -4.75
CA LYS A 125 -9.17 -19.14 -4.56
C LYS A 125 -8.23 -18.04 -5.06
N GLN A 126 -8.69 -17.30 -6.06
CA GLN A 126 -7.92 -16.20 -6.67
C GLN A 126 -7.71 -15.03 -5.70
N PHE A 127 -6.55 -14.37 -5.77
CA PHE A 127 -6.20 -13.21 -4.94
C PHE A 127 -7.26 -12.10 -4.95
N LEU A 128 -7.77 -11.74 -6.14
CA LEU A 128 -8.76 -10.67 -6.28
C LEU A 128 -10.16 -11.02 -5.71
N SER A 129 -10.39 -12.28 -5.32
CA SER A 129 -11.61 -12.72 -4.63
C SER A 129 -11.54 -12.61 -3.10
N TYR A 130 -10.40 -12.17 -2.55
CA TYR A 130 -10.28 -11.77 -1.16
C TYR A 130 -10.67 -10.30 -0.98
N GLY A 131 -11.05 -9.92 0.24
CA GLY A 131 -11.30 -8.53 0.59
C GLY A 131 -10.04 -7.67 0.41
N ILE A 132 -10.21 -6.37 0.17
CA ILE A 132 -9.11 -5.44 -0.09
C ILE A 132 -8.07 -5.41 1.05
N GLU A 133 -8.52 -5.42 2.31
CA GLU A 133 -7.63 -5.53 3.48
C GLU A 133 -7.00 -6.92 3.61
N GLN A 134 -7.71 -7.98 3.24
CA GLN A 134 -7.16 -9.35 3.25
C GLN A 134 -6.05 -9.50 2.22
N GLN A 135 -6.21 -8.91 1.03
CA GLN A 135 -5.18 -8.87 0.00
C GLN A 135 -3.92 -8.17 0.51
N ALA A 136 -4.05 -7.03 1.18
CA ALA A 136 -2.91 -6.32 1.77
C ALA A 136 -2.26 -7.14 2.90
N GLN A 137 -3.06 -7.74 3.78
CA GLN A 137 -2.57 -8.64 4.83
C GLN A 137 -1.83 -9.85 4.24
N MET A 138 -2.33 -10.45 3.16
CA MET A 138 -1.67 -11.57 2.49
C MET A 138 -0.27 -11.20 1.98
N VAL A 139 -0.11 -10.00 1.42
CA VAL A 139 1.19 -9.52 0.93
C VAL A 139 2.13 -9.18 2.09
N GLN A 140 1.59 -8.61 3.18
CA GLN A 140 2.34 -8.40 4.42
C GLN A 140 2.85 -9.71 5.01
N ASP A 141 1.99 -10.72 5.11
CA ASP A 141 2.33 -12.04 5.66
C ASP A 141 3.35 -12.76 4.76
N TYR A 142 3.21 -12.67 3.43
CA TYR A 142 4.22 -13.16 2.48
C TYR A 142 5.59 -12.51 2.73
N PHE A 143 5.63 -11.18 2.88
CA PHE A 143 6.87 -10.46 3.16
C PHE A 143 7.54 -10.94 4.47
N LEU A 144 6.76 -11.07 5.54
CA LEU A 144 7.26 -11.55 6.83
C LEU A 144 7.78 -13.00 6.74
N LYS A 145 7.02 -13.90 6.11
CA LYS A 145 7.43 -15.30 5.91
C LYS A 145 8.72 -15.41 5.13
N LYS A 146 8.85 -14.64 4.05
CA LYS A 146 10.06 -14.57 3.24
C LYS A 146 11.26 -14.06 4.06
N HIS A 147 11.06 -13.07 4.91
CA HIS A 147 12.10 -12.54 5.79
C HIS A 147 12.59 -13.60 6.80
N TYR A 148 11.67 -14.37 7.38
CA TYR A 148 12.00 -15.42 8.36
C TYR A 148 12.43 -16.76 7.74
N GLY A 149 12.48 -16.87 6.41
CA GLY A 149 12.84 -18.11 5.72
C GLY A 149 11.78 -19.22 5.83
N GLU A 150 10.52 -18.84 6.03
CA GLU A 150 9.39 -19.77 6.10
C GLU A 150 8.86 -20.13 4.70
N ASP A 151 8.13 -21.24 4.60
CA ASP A 151 7.46 -21.62 3.35
C ASP A 151 6.46 -20.54 2.90
N CYS A 152 6.66 -20.08 1.67
CA CYS A 152 5.87 -19.06 1.01
C CYS A 152 5.08 -19.59 -0.19
N SER A 153 5.19 -20.89 -0.53
CA SER A 153 4.67 -21.47 -1.77
C SER A 153 3.19 -21.15 -2.02
N ALA A 154 2.36 -21.23 -0.98
CA ALA A 154 0.93 -20.91 -1.08
C ALA A 154 0.65 -19.43 -1.42
N TYR A 155 1.50 -18.52 -0.96
CA TYR A 155 1.40 -17.09 -1.30
C TYR A 155 1.90 -16.82 -2.71
N GLU A 156 3.02 -17.43 -3.10
CA GLU A 156 3.60 -17.29 -4.43
C GLU A 156 2.67 -17.80 -5.53
N GLN A 157 1.88 -18.84 -5.25
CA GLN A 157 0.84 -19.34 -6.16
C GLN A 157 -0.40 -18.43 -6.22
N CYS A 158 -0.66 -17.64 -5.18
CA CYS A 158 -1.87 -16.85 -5.07
C CYS A 158 -1.67 -15.40 -5.52
N ILE A 159 -0.58 -14.75 -5.10
CA ILE A 159 -0.33 -13.32 -5.32
C ILE A 159 0.15 -13.08 -6.76
N PRO A 160 -0.59 -12.30 -7.58
CA PRO A 160 -0.43 -12.28 -9.03
C PRO A 160 0.87 -11.65 -9.54
N PHE A 161 1.56 -10.87 -8.70
CA PHE A 161 2.82 -10.20 -9.05
C PHE A 161 4.06 -10.83 -8.39
N VAL A 162 3.88 -11.91 -7.63
CA VAL A 162 4.97 -12.67 -7.02
C VAL A 162 5.38 -13.86 -7.92
N ALA A 163 4.45 -14.41 -8.71
CA ALA A 163 4.74 -15.42 -9.75
C ALA A 163 5.11 -14.74 -11.08
N HIS A 164 6.14 -15.10 -11.85
CA HIS A 164 7.06 -16.25 -11.85
C HIS A 164 8.51 -15.75 -11.99
N LYS A 165 9.44 -16.25 -11.17
CA LYS A 165 10.79 -16.52 -11.70
C LYS A 165 10.63 -17.75 -12.60
N ALA A 166 10.46 -17.52 -13.90
CA ALA A 166 10.74 -18.55 -14.86
C ALA A 166 12.20 -18.94 -14.65
N SER A 167 12.42 -20.18 -14.22
CA SER A 167 13.72 -20.83 -14.33
C SER A 167 14.13 -20.76 -15.81
N PHE A 168 15.20 -20.04 -16.11
CA PHE A 168 15.95 -20.25 -17.34
C PHE A 168 16.94 -21.39 -17.11
#